data_AF-A0A1G6GL81-F1
#
_entry.id   AF-A0A1G6GL81-F1
#
_cell.length_a   1.000
_cell.length_b   1.000
_cell.length_c   1.000
_cell.angle_alpha   90.00
_cell.angle_beta   90.00
_cell.angle_gamma   90.00
#
_symmetry.space_group_name_H-M   'P 1'
#
loop_
_entity.id
_entity.type
_entity.pdbx_description
1 polymer ?
#
loop_
_entity_poly.entity_id
_entity_poly.type
_entity_poly.pdbx_seq_one_letter_code
_entity_poly.pdbx_strand_id
1 'polypeptide(L)'
;MEENVCVVTRKKGSPLLRIARLLFVLIGITGIFGGISLAALQNNVFMAVLVLGVSIVCIGLAFVRLAQVTCPKCQSTATVHTFTADFECRACLTPTVIKWEKE
;
A
#
# COMPACT_ATOMS: atom_id res chain seq x y z
N MET A 1 -15.24 -19.81 21.59
CA MET A 1 -13.90 -19.30 21.21
C MET A 1 -13.89 -17.84 21.59
N GLU A 2 -13.03 -17.44 22.52
CA GLU A 2 -12.87 -16.02 22.88
C GLU A 2 -12.30 -15.29 21.66
N GLU A 3 -13.10 -14.45 21.01
CA GLU A 3 -12.63 -13.61 19.92
C GLU A 3 -11.71 -12.54 20.50
N ASN A 4 -10.41 -12.64 20.22
CA ASN A 4 -9.46 -11.57 20.51
C ASN A 4 -9.70 -10.45 19.49
N VAL A 5 -10.51 -9.47 19.88
CA VAL A 5 -10.88 -8.33 19.05
C VAL A 5 -9.85 -7.22 19.24
N CYS A 6 -9.13 -6.85 18.17
CA CYS A 6 -8.39 -5.59 18.15
C CYS A 6 -9.25 -4.51 17.48
N VAL A 7 -9.52 -3.44 18.22
CA VAL A 7 -10.20 -2.26 17.68
C VAL A 7 -9.12 -1.31 17.21
N VAL A 8 -9.06 -1.06 15.90
CA VAL A 8 -8.05 -0.21 15.29
C VAL A 8 -8.76 0.97 14.65
N THR A 9 -8.58 2.15 15.24
CA THR A 9 -8.96 3.41 14.61
C THR A 9 -8.07 3.63 13.39
N ARG A 10 -8.67 3.80 12.22
CA ARG A 10 -7.93 4.15 11.00
C ARG A 10 -7.29 5.52 11.19
N LYS A 11 -6.04 5.57 11.66
CA LYS A 11 -5.27 6.82 11.63
C LYS A 11 -5.15 7.27 10.18
N LYS A 12 -5.72 8.44 9.85
CA LYS A 12 -5.48 9.12 8.57
C LYS A 12 -3.96 9.14 8.36
N GLY A 13 -3.50 8.55 7.27
CA GLY A 13 -2.08 8.58 6.89
C GLY A 13 -1.59 10.04 6.94
N SER A 14 -0.37 10.23 7.44
CA SER A 14 0.26 11.54 7.58
C SER A 14 0.05 12.39 6.31
N PRO A 15 -0.18 13.71 6.43
CA PRO A 15 -0.29 14.60 5.26
C PRO A 15 0.91 14.46 4.32
N LEU A 16 2.09 14.17 4.87
CA LEU A 16 3.31 13.86 4.11
C LEU A 16 3.14 12.62 3.21
N LEU A 17 2.51 11.57 3.73
CA LEU A 17 2.25 10.33 3.00
C LEU A 17 1.23 10.55 1.87
N ARG A 18 0.25 11.44 2.08
CA ARG A 18 -0.71 11.85 1.03
C ARG A 18 -0.02 12.61 -0.10
N ILE A 19 0.88 13.55 0.24
CA ILE A 19 1.65 14.30 -0.75
C ILE A 19 2.57 13.37 -1.54
N ALA A 20 3.28 12.46 -0.85
CA ALA A 20 4.12 11.47 -1.51
C ALA A 20 3.32 10.61 -2.49
N ARG A 21 2.14 10.12 -2.07
CA ARG A 21 1.22 9.36 -2.92
C ARG A 21 0.79 10.17 -4.15
N LEU A 22 0.48 11.45 -4.00
CA LEU A 22 0.12 12.33 -5.11
C LEU A 22 1.28 12.46 -6.12
N LEU A 23 2.51 12.66 -5.64
CA LEU A 23 3.70 12.74 -6.48
C LEU A 23 3.96 11.44 -7.23
N PHE A 24 3.84 10.28 -6.57
CA PHE A 24 3.99 8.98 -7.24
C PHE A 24 2.95 8.74 -8.33
N VAL A 25 1.71 9.17 -8.12
CA VAL A 25 0.67 9.11 -9.14
C VAL A 25 1.00 10.03 -10.32
N LEU A 26 1.44 11.27 -10.07
CA LEU A 26 1.83 12.20 -11.13
C LEU A 26 3.01 11.66 -11.96
N ILE A 27 4.07 11.17 -11.30
CA ILE A 27 5.23 10.57 -11.95
C ILE A 27 4.85 9.31 -12.74
N GLY A 28 3.97 8.48 -12.17
CA GLY A 28 3.44 7.30 -12.84
C GLY A 28 2.69 7.65 -14.13
N ILE A 29 1.78 8.62 -14.07
CA ILE A 29 0.99 9.07 -15.22
C ILE A 29 1.91 9.67 -16.29
N THR A 30 2.80 10.59 -15.92
CA THR A 30 3.71 11.22 -16.88
C THR A 30 4.66 10.21 -17.52
N GLY A 31 5.15 9.23 -16.76
CA GLY A 31 5.97 8.17 -17.30
C GLY A 31 5.20 7.21 -18.22
N ILE A 32 3.90 6.96 -18.00
CA ILE A 32 3.06 6.21 -18.97
C ILE A 32 3.01 6.95 -20.30
N PHE A 33 2.64 8.23 -20.29
CA PHE A 33 2.57 9.04 -21.52
C PHE A 33 3.94 9.18 -22.19
N GLY A 34 5.00 9.36 -21.40
CA GLY A 34 6.38 9.42 -21.88
C GLY A 34 6.85 8.11 -22.50
N GLY A 35 6.55 6.97 -21.87
CA GLY A 35 6.89 5.65 -22.37
C GLY A 35 6.16 5.29 -23.66
N ILE A 36 4.87 5.63 -23.78
CA ILE A 36 4.10 5.47 -25.02
C ILE A 36 4.66 6.37 -26.12
N SER A 37 4.97 7.63 -25.79
CA SER A 37 5.56 8.58 -26.76
C SER A 37 6.93 8.12 -27.24
N LEU A 38 7.77 7.60 -26.34
CA LEU A 38 9.06 7.00 -26.66
C LEU A 38 8.91 5.78 -27.55
N ALA A 39 7.96 4.88 -27.28
CA ALA A 39 7.68 3.72 -28.13
C ALA A 39 7.21 4.13 -29.54
N ALA A 40 6.45 5.22 -29.65
CA ALA A 40 5.90 5.69 -30.92
C ALA A 40 6.91 6.50 -31.75
N LEU A 41 7.77 7.30 -31.12
CA LEU A 41 8.71 8.20 -31.78
C LEU A 41 10.10 7.58 -31.97
N GLN A 42 10.51 6.68 -31.08
CA GLN A 42 11.81 6.03 -31.13
C GLN A 42 11.63 4.52 -31.19
N ASN A 43 12.31 3.86 -32.12
CA ASN A 43 12.28 2.38 -32.24
C ASN A 43 13.03 1.66 -31.10
N ASN A 44 13.26 2.36 -29.98
CA ASN A 44 13.96 1.84 -28.81
C ASN A 44 12.95 1.29 -27.80
N VAL A 45 12.34 0.16 -28.19
CA VAL A 45 11.30 -0.54 -27.44
C VAL A 45 11.76 -0.88 -26.02
N PHE A 46 13.05 -1.18 -25.83
CA PHE A 46 13.60 -1.52 -24.51
C PHE A 46 13.47 -0.36 -23.51
N MET A 47 13.81 0.87 -23.93
CA MET A 47 13.68 2.05 -23.07
C MET A 47 12.21 2.36 -22.77
N ALA A 48 11.33 2.23 -23.76
CA ALA A 48 9.90 2.43 -23.55
C ALA A 48 9.31 1.43 -22.54
N VAL A 49 9.69 0.16 -22.63
CA VAL A 49 9.27 -0.88 -21.67
C VAL A 49 9.78 -0.61 -20.27
N LEU A 50 11.04 -0.16 -20.11
CA LEU A 50 11.58 0.21 -18.80
C LEU A 50 10.82 1.38 -18.18
N VAL A 51 10.57 2.44 -18.95
CA VAL A 51 9.82 3.61 -18.48
C VAL A 51 8.40 3.20 -18.07
N LEU A 52 7.71 2.43 -18.90
CA LEU A 52 6.38 1.91 -18.58
C LEU A 52 6.37 1.03 -17.33
N GLY A 53 7.37 0.14 -17.19
CA GLY A 53 7.51 -0.73 -16.01
C GLY A 53 7.67 0.07 -14.73
N VAL A 54 8.57 1.06 -14.71
CA VAL A 54 8.77 1.94 -13.55
C VAL A 54 7.49 2.71 -13.22
N SER A 55 6.79 3.23 -14.22
CA SER A 55 5.53 3.95 -14.02
C SER A 55 4.45 3.07 -13.38
N ILE A 56 4.28 1.83 -13.84
CA ILE A 56 3.32 0.88 -13.27
C ILE A 56 3.67 0.58 -11.81
N VAL A 57 4.96 0.37 -11.50
CA VAL A 57 5.41 0.13 -10.12
C VAL A 57 5.13 1.32 -9.22
N CYS A 58 5.44 2.54 -9.67
CA CYS A 58 5.14 3.77 -8.92
C CYS A 58 3.64 3.92 -8.61
N ILE A 59 2.78 3.62 -9.58
CA ILE A 59 1.33 3.63 -9.41
C ILE A 59 0.91 2.55 -8.42
N GLY A 60 1.41 1.32 -8.57
CA GLY A 60 1.11 0.21 -7.66
C GLY A 60 1.44 0.56 -6.21
N LEU A 61 2.65 1.09 -5.95
CA LEU A 61 3.08 1.53 -4.63
C LEU A 61 2.23 2.69 -4.08
N ALA A 62 1.76 3.59 -4.94
CA ALA A 62 0.83 4.64 -4.53
C ALA A 62 -0.48 4.05 -3.99
N PHE A 63 -0.97 2.93 -4.52
CA PHE A 63 -2.24 2.33 -4.08
C PHE A 63 -2.14 1.37 -2.90
N VAL A 64 -0.94 0.93 -2.51
CA VAL A 64 -0.75 0.07 -1.35
C VAL A 64 -1.25 0.79 -0.08
N ARG A 65 -2.23 0.18 0.60
CA ARG A 65 -2.80 0.69 1.85
C ARG A 65 -2.45 -0.25 2.99
N LEU A 66 -1.35 0.07 3.66
CA LEU A 66 -0.89 -0.64 4.84
C LEU A 66 -1.26 0.15 6.09
N ALA A 67 -1.60 -0.56 7.16
CA ALA A 67 -1.82 -0.01 8.49
C ALA A 67 -1.06 -0.87 9.51
N GLN A 68 -0.55 -0.21 10.55
CA GLN A 68 0.01 -0.91 11.70
C GLN A 68 -1.12 -1.24 12.67
N VAL A 69 -1.19 -2.51 13.04
CA VAL A 69 -2.10 -3.04 14.05
C VAL A 69 -1.29 -3.58 15.22
N THR A 70 -1.78 -3.37 16.44
CA THR A 70 -1.11 -3.88 17.64
C THR A 70 -1.90 -5.09 18.15
N CYS A 71 -1.21 -6.20 18.40
CA CYS A 71 -1.83 -7.39 18.97
C CYS A 71 -2.28 -7.10 20.41
N PRO A 72 -3.54 -7.40 20.80
CA PRO A 72 -4.03 -7.13 22.16
C PRO A 72 -3.37 -8.03 23.21
N LYS A 73 -2.87 -9.21 22.81
CA LYS A 73 -2.33 -10.22 23.72
C LYS A 73 -0.85 -10.00 24.08
N CYS A 74 -0.02 -9.69 23.09
CA CYS A 74 1.44 -9.55 23.29
C CYS A 74 1.98 -8.16 22.93
N GLN A 75 1.10 -7.21 22.58
CA GLN A 75 1.44 -5.83 22.20
C GLN A 75 2.44 -5.69 21.04
N SER A 76 2.74 -6.78 20.31
CA SER A 76 3.56 -6.71 19.12
C SER A 76 2.82 -5.96 18.01
N THR A 77 3.53 -5.08 17.30
CA THR A 77 3.00 -4.40 16.13
C THR A 77 3.19 -5.26 14.86
N ALA A 78 2.16 -5.29 14.02
CA ALA A 78 2.18 -5.94 12.72
C ALA A 78 1.67 -4.98 11.66
N THR A 79 2.26 -5.02 10.47
CA THR A 79 1.79 -4.23 9.33
C THR A 79 0.87 -5.10 8.50
N VAL A 80 -0.41 -4.73 8.40
CA VAL A 80 -1.43 -5.46 7.65
C VAL A 80 -2.06 -4.56 6.59
N HIS A 81 -2.64 -5.17 5.57
CA HIS A 81 -3.35 -4.42 4.53
C HIS A 81 -4.68 -3.90 5.10
N THR A 82 -5.11 -2.68 4.77
CA THR A 82 -6.34 -2.11 5.37
C THR A 82 -7.64 -2.85 5.02
N PHE A 83 -7.56 -3.87 4.15
CA PHE A 83 -8.67 -4.73 3.73
C PHE A 83 -8.69 -6.09 4.44
N THR A 84 -7.65 -6.46 5.22
CA THR A 84 -7.68 -7.70 5.99
C THR A 84 -8.63 -7.56 7.18
N ALA A 85 -9.51 -8.54 7.37
CA ALA A 85 -10.47 -8.58 8.48
C ALA A 85 -9.86 -9.20 9.76
N ASP A 86 -8.83 -10.01 9.59
CA ASP A 86 -8.18 -10.78 10.63
C ASP A 86 -6.69 -10.96 10.29
N PHE A 87 -5.89 -11.21 11.32
CA PHE A 87 -4.49 -11.59 11.14
C PHE A 87 -4.04 -12.53 12.27
N GLU A 88 -3.10 -13.40 11.96
CA GLU A 88 -2.41 -14.18 12.96
C GLU A 88 -1.16 -13.43 13.42
N CYS A 89 -1.07 -13.19 14.74
CA CYS A 89 0.10 -12.53 15.30
C CYS A 89 1.31 -13.47 15.24
N ARG A 90 2.38 -13.09 14.54
CA ARG A 90 3.60 -13.92 14.43
C ARG A 90 4.34 -14.13 15.76
N ALA A 91 4.14 -13.26 16.75
CA ALA A 91 4.83 -13.34 18.04
C ALA A 91 4.13 -14.31 19.02
N CYS A 92 2.79 -14.27 19.08
CA CYS A 92 2.02 -15.10 20.02
C CYS A 92 1.12 -16.15 19.33
N LEU A 93 1.23 -16.28 18.00
CA LEU A 93 0.48 -17.22 17.15
C LEU A 93 -1.03 -17.23 17.43
N THR A 94 -1.55 -16.09 17.88
CA THR A 94 -2.95 -15.97 18.28
C THR A 94 -3.73 -15.29 17.15
N PRO A 95 -4.82 -15.91 16.66
CA PRO A 95 -5.67 -15.29 15.65
C PRO A 95 -6.38 -14.10 16.28
N THR A 96 -6.28 -12.95 15.62
CA THR A 96 -6.84 -11.68 16.10
C THR A 96 -7.75 -11.10 15.02
N VAL A 97 -8.98 -10.76 15.39
CA VAL A 97 -9.95 -10.12 14.49
C VAL A 97 -9.78 -8.61 14.55
N ILE A 98 -9.65 -7.96 13.40
CA ILE A 98 -9.50 -6.51 13.28
C ILE A 98 -10.88 -5.88 13.07
N LYS A 99 -11.37 -5.15 14.07
CA LYS A 99 -12.52 -4.27 13.91
C LYS A 99 -12.02 -2.90 13.45
N TRP A 100 -12.18 -2.63 12.16
CA TRP A 100 -11.95 -1.33 11.57
C TRP A 100 -13.09 -0.39 11.97
N GLU A 101 -12.85 0.49 12.93
CA GLU A 101 -13.78 1.59 13.18
C GLU A 101 -13.74 2.55 11.98
N LYS A 102 -14.92 2.80 11.42
CA LYS A 102 -15.11 3.91 10.47
C LYS A 102 -15.08 5.19 11.29
N GLU A 103 -14.14 6.06 10.93
CA GLU A 103 -14.13 7.46 11.39
C GLU A 103 -15.46 8.14 11.05
#